data_AF-R0GW69-F1
#
_entry.id   AF-R0GW69-F1
#
_cell.length_a   1.000
_cell.length_b   1.000
_cell.length_c   1.000
_cell.angle_alpha   90.00
_cell.angle_beta   90.00
_cell.angle_gamma   90.00
#
_symmetry.space_group_name_H-M   'P 1'
#
loop_
_entity.id
_entity.type
_entity.pdbx_description
1 polymer ?
#
loop_
_entity_poly.entity_id
_entity_poly.type
_entity_poly.pdbx_seq_one_letter_code
_entity_poly.pdbx_strand_id
1 'polypeptide(L)'
;MAEFVEPNLLSTETINFDDEKSNFVDTVSITALETLIFQMGFPPESEDIILEMIEKERQHSPRDDYLKRLRNGDLDLTLRRQALDWIWKACEGLKFGPMCICLATNYLDRFLSVHDLPSGKAWTVQLLAVACLSLAAKIDETIVPDLIHLQVGDPLFVFEPKSIQRMELLVLNVLRWRLRAVTPCSYIRYFLSKINGYDQEPPSRLISRSLQVIASTTKGIDFLEFRASEIAAAVALSVSGELSTLHYDKVSFTTFFSHLEKERVKKIGEMIERDGSTSCSQTPNNVVLPFKTLYSPSPLSPSSVSSSLTSLS
;
A
#
# COMPACT_ATOMS: atom_id res chain seq x y z
N MET A 1 -12.87 21.76 -82.61
CA MET A 1 -13.66 20.58 -82.15
C MET A 1 -12.61 19.59 -81.69
N ALA A 2 -12.45 19.41 -80.38
CA ALA A 2 -11.18 18.98 -79.78
C ALA A 2 -10.86 17.49 -79.95
N GLU A 3 -9.56 17.17 -79.88
CA GLU A 3 -8.96 15.88 -80.25
C GLU A 3 -8.90 14.86 -79.10
N PHE A 4 -8.51 13.64 -79.46
CA PHE A 4 -8.11 12.52 -78.59
C PHE A 4 -6.98 12.87 -77.60
N VAL A 5 -6.85 12.08 -76.52
CA VAL A 5 -5.62 11.33 -76.14
C VAL A 5 -5.95 10.34 -75.00
N GLU A 6 -5.20 9.23 -74.94
CA GLU A 6 -5.40 8.05 -74.09
C GLU A 6 -5.05 8.22 -72.59
N PRO A 7 -5.51 7.30 -71.71
CA PRO A 7 -5.02 7.17 -70.33
C PRO A 7 -3.68 6.39 -70.26
N ASN A 8 -2.65 7.05 -69.74
CA ASN A 8 -1.30 6.55 -69.38
C ASN A 8 -0.95 7.17 -68.00
N LEU A 9 -0.10 6.68 -67.07
CA LEU A 9 0.71 5.47 -66.76
C LEU A 9 0.99 5.56 -65.22
N LEU A 10 1.46 4.60 -64.42
CA LEU A 10 1.96 3.20 -64.54
C LEU A 10 1.01 2.25 -63.75
N SER A 11 1.08 0.90 -63.71
CA SER A 11 2.12 -0.13 -63.86
C SER A 11 2.94 -0.48 -62.60
N THR A 12 2.41 -1.45 -61.84
CA THR A 12 3.12 -2.54 -61.12
C THR A 12 4.61 -2.41 -60.80
N GLU A 13 4.95 -2.44 -59.51
CA GLU A 13 6.16 -3.13 -59.02
C GLU A 13 5.81 -4.10 -57.89
N THR A 14 5.94 -5.39 -58.18
CA THR A 14 6.13 -6.44 -57.18
C THR A 14 7.61 -6.47 -56.79
N ILE A 15 7.95 -6.23 -55.53
CA ILE A 15 9.32 -6.41 -55.03
C ILE A 15 9.31 -7.43 -53.89
N ASN A 16 10.26 -8.34 -53.96
CA ASN A 16 10.34 -9.60 -53.24
C ASN A 16 10.37 -9.46 -51.71
N PHE A 17 9.80 -10.45 -51.03
CA PHE A 17 10.38 -10.95 -49.79
C PHE A 17 11.75 -11.56 -50.12
N ASP A 18 12.84 -11.01 -49.58
CA ASP A 18 13.76 -11.74 -48.69
C ASP A 18 14.98 -10.88 -48.27
N ASP A 19 15.37 -11.06 -47.00
CA ASP A 19 16.66 -10.74 -46.36
C ASP A 19 17.42 -9.44 -46.73
N GLU A 20 17.19 -8.37 -45.93
CA GLU A 20 18.32 -7.64 -45.31
C GLU A 20 18.10 -7.47 -43.81
N LYS A 21 18.99 -8.08 -43.01
CA LYS A 21 19.04 -7.94 -41.55
C LYS A 21 19.58 -6.55 -41.19
N SER A 22 18.72 -5.68 -40.66
CA SER A 22 19.16 -4.52 -39.87
C SER A 22 18.78 -4.73 -38.40
N ASN A 23 19.81 -4.86 -37.55
CA ASN A 23 19.66 -5.11 -36.11
C ASN A 23 19.26 -3.82 -35.37
N PHE A 24 18.08 -3.28 -35.65
CA PHE A 24 17.57 -2.05 -35.00
C PHE A 24 16.45 -2.32 -33.98
N VAL A 25 16.62 -3.38 -33.19
CA VAL A 25 15.90 -3.55 -31.91
C VAL A 25 16.97 -3.67 -30.83
N ASP A 26 17.82 -2.64 -30.75
CA ASP A 26 18.80 -2.51 -29.69
C ASP A 26 18.10 -2.40 -28.33
N THR A 27 18.23 -3.46 -27.55
CA THR A 27 18.79 -3.45 -26.19
C THR A 27 18.61 -2.16 -25.38
N VAL A 28 17.39 -1.63 -25.30
CA VAL A 28 16.98 -0.75 -24.20
C VAL A 28 16.93 -1.63 -22.97
N SER A 29 18.04 -1.68 -22.23
CA SER A 29 18.13 -2.40 -20.96
C SER A 29 16.96 -2.01 -20.06
N ILE A 30 16.43 -2.96 -19.30
CA ILE A 30 15.30 -2.71 -18.38
C ILE A 30 15.64 -1.56 -17.42
N THR A 31 16.91 -1.42 -17.03
CA THR A 31 17.43 -0.28 -16.26
C THR A 31 17.24 1.09 -16.93
N ALA A 32 17.31 1.18 -18.26
CA ALA A 32 17.02 2.41 -19.00
C ALA A 32 15.53 2.74 -19.01
N LEU A 33 14.66 1.72 -19.06
CA LEU A 33 13.20 1.86 -18.90
C LEU A 33 12.83 2.26 -17.45
N GLU A 34 13.46 1.65 -16.44
CA GLU A 34 13.36 2.06 -15.03
C GLU A 34 13.81 3.52 -14.85
N THR A 35 14.92 3.92 -15.47
CA THR A 35 15.41 5.31 -15.46
C THR A 35 14.43 6.27 -16.15
N LEU A 36 13.83 5.88 -17.28
CA LEU A 36 12.85 6.71 -18.00
C LEU A 36 11.54 6.88 -17.21
N ILE A 37 11.08 5.81 -16.54
CA ILE A 37 9.91 5.84 -15.65
C ILE A 37 10.20 6.74 -14.43
N PHE A 38 11.43 6.71 -13.89
CA PHE A 38 11.86 7.58 -12.79
C PHE A 38 11.98 9.05 -13.23
N GLN A 39 12.34 9.34 -14.48
CA GLN A 39 12.38 10.69 -15.04
C GLN A 39 10.99 11.27 -15.38
N MET A 40 9.94 10.45 -15.41
CA MET A 40 8.55 10.88 -15.66
C MET A 40 7.88 11.45 -14.39
N GLY A 41 8.45 12.56 -13.88
CA GLY A 41 7.62 13.64 -13.34
C GLY A 41 7.19 13.62 -11.88
N PHE A 42 7.86 12.90 -10.98
CA PHE A 42 7.78 13.18 -9.54
C PHE A 42 9.14 13.72 -9.04
N PRO A 43 9.20 15.00 -8.61
CA PRO A 43 10.34 15.49 -7.82
C PRO A 43 10.52 14.61 -6.56
N PRO A 44 11.73 14.52 -5.98
CA PRO A 44 11.88 14.02 -4.62
C PRO A 44 10.89 14.80 -3.73
N GLU A 45 10.05 14.07 -2.99
CA GLU A 45 8.88 14.58 -2.26
C GLU A 45 9.19 15.94 -1.62
N SER A 46 8.76 17.04 -2.27
CA SER A 46 9.27 18.37 -1.92
C SER A 46 8.82 18.72 -0.52
N GLU A 47 9.62 19.52 0.21
CA GLU A 47 9.30 19.85 1.60
C GLU A 47 7.89 20.50 1.71
N ASP A 48 7.47 21.24 0.68
CA ASP A 48 6.11 21.78 0.53
C ASP A 48 5.01 20.71 0.50
N ILE A 49 5.20 19.61 -0.25
CA ILE A 49 4.23 18.51 -0.32
C ILE A 49 4.09 17.83 1.04
N ILE A 50 5.22 17.64 1.74
CA ILE A 50 5.23 17.03 3.07
C ILE A 50 4.58 17.95 4.12
N LEU A 51 4.79 19.27 4.02
CA LEU A 51 4.09 20.25 4.86
C LEU A 51 2.58 20.24 4.60
N GLU A 52 2.15 20.23 3.34
CA GLU A 52 0.73 20.11 2.95
C GLU A 52 0.10 18.81 3.49
N MET A 53 0.84 17.70 3.48
CA MET A 53 0.40 16.43 4.06
C MET A 53 0.25 16.52 5.58
N ILE A 54 1.17 17.18 6.28
CA ILE A 54 1.10 17.40 7.75
C ILE A 54 -0.11 18.27 8.10
N GLU A 55 -0.34 19.37 7.39
CA GLU A 55 -1.53 20.22 7.59
C GLU A 55 -2.85 19.45 7.40
N LYS A 56 -2.86 18.50 6.46
CA LYS A 56 -4.05 17.70 6.13
C LYS A 56 -4.18 16.41 6.94
N GLU A 57 -3.19 16.00 7.73
CA GLU A 57 -3.20 14.70 8.42
C GLU A 57 -4.42 14.55 9.34
N ARG A 58 -4.79 15.60 10.08
CA ARG A 58 -5.96 15.59 11.00
C ARG A 58 -7.28 15.42 10.25
N GLN A 59 -7.36 15.78 8.97
CA GLN A 59 -8.56 15.56 8.15
C GLN A 59 -8.72 14.08 7.75
N HIS A 60 -7.68 13.28 7.94
CA HIS A 60 -7.61 11.84 7.70
C HIS A 60 -7.51 11.04 9.00
N SER A 61 -7.55 11.68 10.17
CA SER A 61 -7.67 11.00 11.46
C SER A 61 -9.13 10.55 11.72
N PRO A 62 -9.33 9.52 12.55
CA PRO A 62 -10.62 9.27 13.22
C PRO A 62 -11.01 10.47 14.11
N ARG A 63 -12.27 10.52 14.55
CA ARG A 63 -12.77 11.56 15.47
C ARG A 63 -11.95 11.57 16.78
N ASP A 64 -11.64 12.75 17.30
CA ASP A 64 -10.74 12.96 18.45
C ASP A 64 -11.12 12.18 19.74
N ASP A 65 -12.41 11.81 19.93
CA ASP A 65 -12.89 11.01 21.07
C ASP A 65 -12.87 9.49 20.85
N TYR A 66 -12.52 9.01 19.64
CA TYR A 66 -12.58 7.59 19.26
C TYR A 66 -11.74 6.69 20.18
N LEU A 67 -10.47 7.03 20.40
CA LEU A 67 -9.57 6.28 21.28
C LEU A 67 -10.08 6.25 22.73
N LYS A 68 -10.67 7.35 23.21
CA LYS A 68 -11.24 7.43 24.55
C LYS A 68 -12.46 6.51 24.67
N ARG A 69 -13.38 6.55 23.68
CA ARG A 69 -14.54 5.65 23.63
C ARG A 69 -14.15 4.17 23.60
N LEU A 70 -13.12 3.81 22.83
CA LEU A 70 -12.56 2.45 22.79
C LEU A 70 -11.96 2.02 24.14
N ARG A 71 -11.18 2.88 24.80
CA ARG A 71 -10.57 2.59 26.11
C ARG A 71 -11.59 2.49 27.25
N ASN A 72 -12.67 3.29 27.18
CA ASN A 72 -13.72 3.33 28.21
C ASN A 72 -14.83 2.28 28.03
N GLY A 73 -14.91 1.63 26.86
CA GLY A 73 -15.97 0.66 26.54
C GLY A 73 -17.23 1.26 25.90
N ASP A 74 -17.25 2.57 25.62
CA ASP A 74 -18.32 3.25 24.86
C ASP A 74 -18.37 2.83 23.37
N LEU A 75 -17.32 2.14 22.91
CA LEU A 75 -17.23 1.44 21.63
C LEU A 75 -16.66 0.05 21.87
N ASP A 76 -17.28 -0.96 21.25
CA ASP A 76 -16.83 -2.35 21.34
C ASP A 76 -15.55 -2.57 20.52
N LEU A 77 -14.42 -2.59 21.23
CA LEU A 77 -13.10 -2.89 20.71
C LEU A 77 -13.00 -4.24 19.98
N THR A 78 -13.86 -5.20 20.30
CA THR A 78 -13.85 -6.51 19.65
C THR A 78 -14.31 -6.43 18.19
N LEU A 79 -15.22 -5.50 17.84
CA LEU A 79 -15.65 -5.26 16.46
C LEU A 79 -14.48 -4.75 15.61
N ARG A 80 -13.71 -3.77 16.12
CA ARG A 80 -12.48 -3.29 15.47
C ARG A 80 -11.50 -4.44 15.26
N ARG A 81 -11.26 -5.26 16.30
CA ARG A 81 -10.33 -6.39 16.24
C ARG A 81 -10.74 -7.44 15.20
N GLN A 82 -12.03 -7.80 15.14
CA GLN A 82 -12.57 -8.75 14.16
C GLN A 82 -12.45 -8.23 12.72
N ALA A 83 -12.79 -6.95 12.49
CA ALA A 83 -12.64 -6.33 11.17
C ALA A 83 -11.17 -6.30 10.71
N LEU A 84 -10.23 -5.97 11.61
CA LEU A 84 -8.80 -5.97 11.29
C LEU A 84 -8.26 -7.38 11.06
N ASP A 85 -8.60 -8.37 11.90
CA ASP A 85 -8.19 -9.76 11.68
C ASP A 85 -8.64 -10.27 10.29
N TRP A 86 -9.87 -9.94 9.89
CA TRP A 86 -10.37 -10.25 8.55
C TRP A 86 -9.60 -9.50 7.44
N ILE A 87 -9.39 -8.19 7.56
CA ILE A 87 -8.62 -7.39 6.58
C ILE A 87 -7.21 -7.97 6.38
N TRP A 88 -6.54 -8.34 7.47
CA TRP A 88 -5.18 -8.89 7.42
C TRP A 88 -5.13 -10.24 6.70
N LYS A 89 -6.05 -11.16 7.02
CA LYS A 89 -6.16 -12.47 6.35
C LYS A 89 -6.49 -12.33 4.86
N ALA A 90 -7.39 -11.40 4.52
CA ALA A 90 -7.74 -11.12 3.14
C ALA A 90 -6.55 -10.55 2.35
N CYS A 91 -5.82 -9.56 2.90
CA CYS A 91 -4.59 -9.04 2.29
C CYS A 91 -3.51 -10.12 2.12
N GLU A 92 -3.33 -11.00 3.11
CA GLU A 92 -2.37 -12.11 3.02
C GLU A 92 -2.76 -13.13 1.92
N GLY A 93 -4.05 -13.45 1.79
CA GLY A 93 -4.56 -14.33 0.73
C GLY A 93 -4.42 -13.71 -0.67
N LEU A 94 -4.67 -12.41 -0.80
CA LEU A 94 -4.62 -11.66 -2.06
C LEU A 94 -3.23 -11.12 -2.44
N LYS A 95 -2.25 -11.22 -1.53
CA LYS A 95 -0.89 -10.64 -1.65
C LYS A 95 -0.87 -9.12 -1.82
N PHE A 96 -1.86 -8.44 -1.23
CA PHE A 96 -1.92 -6.98 -1.15
C PHE A 96 -0.83 -6.42 -0.23
N GLY A 97 -0.40 -5.19 -0.50
CA GLY A 97 0.69 -4.52 0.18
C GLY A 97 0.31 -3.97 1.58
N PRO A 98 1.32 -3.58 2.38
CA PRO A 98 1.07 -2.96 3.68
C PRO A 98 0.35 -1.60 3.61
N MET A 99 0.47 -0.87 2.49
CA MET A 99 -0.19 0.43 2.30
C MET A 99 -1.72 0.25 2.15
N CYS A 100 -2.17 -0.73 1.37
CA CYS A 100 -3.56 -1.19 1.31
C CYS A 100 -4.14 -1.53 2.70
N ILE A 101 -3.40 -2.27 3.56
CA ILE A 101 -3.81 -2.53 4.96
C ILE A 101 -4.00 -1.23 5.75
N CYS A 102 -3.08 -0.27 5.60
CA CYS A 102 -3.12 1.00 6.32
C CYS A 102 -4.29 1.89 5.86
N LEU A 103 -4.58 1.92 4.55
CA LEU A 103 -5.76 2.61 4.00
C LEU A 103 -7.06 1.94 4.47
N ALA A 104 -7.18 0.62 4.38
CA ALA A 104 -8.36 -0.12 4.84
C ALA A 104 -8.63 0.12 6.34
N THR A 105 -7.56 0.13 7.16
CA THR A 105 -7.66 0.45 8.59
C THR A 105 -8.04 1.90 8.82
N ASN A 106 -7.46 2.86 8.07
CA ASN A 106 -7.84 4.27 8.16
C ASN A 106 -9.33 4.47 7.88
N TYR A 107 -9.86 3.80 6.85
CA TYR A 107 -11.28 3.89 6.49
C TYR A 107 -12.18 3.29 7.57
N LEU A 108 -11.81 2.11 8.08
CA LEU A 108 -12.50 1.42 9.18
C LEU A 108 -12.58 2.30 10.43
N ASP A 109 -11.44 2.82 10.90
CA ASP A 109 -11.38 3.61 12.14
C ASP A 109 -12.10 4.95 12.00
N ARG A 110 -11.98 5.63 10.85
CA ARG A 110 -12.76 6.84 10.58
C ARG A 110 -14.25 6.56 10.55
N PHE A 111 -14.68 5.45 9.97
CA PHE A 111 -16.08 5.03 9.95
C PHE A 111 -16.61 4.75 11.37
N LEU A 112 -15.95 3.87 12.12
CA LEU A 112 -16.33 3.49 13.48
C LEU A 112 -16.25 4.65 14.48
N SER A 113 -15.49 5.70 14.18
CA SER A 113 -15.44 6.91 15.02
C SER A 113 -16.70 7.78 14.98
N VAL A 114 -17.57 7.59 13.98
CA VAL A 114 -18.82 8.36 13.81
C VAL A 114 -20.07 7.50 13.55
N HIS A 115 -19.92 6.21 13.29
CA HIS A 115 -21.01 5.25 13.13
C HIS A 115 -20.87 4.07 14.08
N ASP A 116 -21.87 3.90 14.95
CA ASP A 116 -22.04 2.68 15.74
C ASP A 116 -22.65 1.57 14.85
N LEU A 117 -22.07 0.36 14.88
CA LEU A 117 -22.61 -0.79 14.16
C LEU A 117 -23.80 -1.43 14.91
N PRO A 118 -24.78 -2.02 14.21
CA PRO A 118 -25.88 -2.73 14.86
C PRO A 118 -25.38 -3.89 15.74
N SER A 119 -25.57 -3.76 17.06
CA SER A 119 -25.18 -4.79 18.02
C SER A 119 -25.82 -6.16 17.71
N GLY A 120 -25.10 -7.23 18.03
CA GLY A 120 -25.50 -8.62 17.77
C GLY A 120 -25.44 -9.08 16.31
N LYS A 121 -24.95 -8.25 15.37
CA LYS A 121 -24.87 -8.60 13.94
C LYS A 121 -23.43 -8.67 13.44
N ALA A 122 -22.71 -9.75 13.78
CA ALA A 122 -21.31 -9.97 13.38
C ALA A 122 -21.05 -9.80 11.86
N TRP A 123 -22.02 -10.14 11.01
CA TRP A 123 -21.93 -9.92 9.56
C TRP A 123 -21.74 -8.45 9.17
N THR A 124 -22.20 -7.49 9.97
CA THR A 124 -22.02 -6.05 9.68
C THR A 124 -20.57 -5.62 9.79
N VAL A 125 -19.83 -6.21 10.74
CA VAL A 125 -18.39 -5.99 10.94
C VAL A 125 -17.60 -6.51 9.74
N GLN A 126 -17.90 -7.74 9.30
CA GLN A 126 -17.21 -8.32 8.14
C GLN A 126 -17.58 -7.58 6.85
N LEU A 127 -18.85 -7.18 6.66
CA LEU A 127 -19.25 -6.40 5.48
C LEU A 127 -18.56 -5.04 5.42
N LEU A 128 -18.40 -4.36 6.56
CA LEU A 128 -17.63 -3.11 6.66
C LEU A 128 -16.15 -3.36 6.32
N ALA A 129 -15.56 -4.43 6.86
CA ALA A 129 -14.17 -4.81 6.59
C ALA A 129 -13.92 -5.10 5.09
N VAL A 130 -14.81 -5.85 4.44
CA VAL A 130 -14.79 -6.13 2.99
C VAL A 130 -14.89 -4.84 2.18
N ALA A 131 -15.78 -3.92 2.54
CA ALA A 131 -15.94 -2.65 1.83
C ALA A 131 -14.73 -1.71 2.01
N CYS A 132 -14.21 -1.57 3.23
CA CYS A 132 -12.99 -0.79 3.49
C CYS A 132 -11.79 -1.36 2.72
N LEU A 133 -11.64 -2.68 2.67
CA LEU A 133 -10.59 -3.33 1.89
C LEU A 133 -10.78 -3.12 0.38
N SER A 134 -12.00 -3.24 -0.14
CA SER A 134 -12.27 -3.02 -1.58
C SER A 134 -11.92 -1.60 -2.01
N LEU A 135 -12.32 -0.60 -1.21
CA LEU A 135 -11.97 0.80 -1.45
C LEU A 135 -10.45 1.05 -1.35
N ALA A 136 -9.75 0.38 -0.44
CA ALA A 136 -8.30 0.53 -0.29
C ALA A 136 -7.55 -0.09 -1.48
N ALA A 137 -7.93 -1.30 -1.88
CA ALA A 137 -7.37 -1.96 -3.05
C ALA A 137 -7.56 -1.13 -4.33
N LYS A 138 -8.74 -0.52 -4.53
CA LYS A 138 -9.03 0.39 -5.65
C LYS A 138 -8.20 1.69 -5.67
N ILE A 139 -7.49 2.01 -4.59
CA ILE A 139 -6.64 3.20 -4.47
C ILE A 139 -5.15 2.85 -4.62
N ASP A 140 -4.73 1.68 -4.13
CA ASP A 140 -3.32 1.30 -3.95
C ASP A 140 -2.86 0.14 -4.84
N GLU A 141 -3.73 -0.82 -5.14
CA GLU A 141 -3.36 -2.07 -5.82
C GLU A 141 -3.51 -1.98 -7.34
N THR A 142 -2.48 -2.44 -8.05
CA THR A 142 -2.47 -2.46 -9.53
C THR A 142 -3.52 -3.38 -10.12
N ILE A 143 -3.88 -4.45 -9.40
CA ILE A 143 -4.84 -5.46 -9.84
C ILE A 143 -5.79 -5.72 -8.67
N VAL A 144 -7.05 -5.32 -8.84
CA VAL A 144 -8.12 -5.56 -7.86
C VAL A 144 -9.03 -6.66 -8.40
N PRO A 145 -9.22 -7.77 -7.68
CA PRO A 145 -10.12 -8.83 -8.10
C PRO A 145 -11.60 -8.40 -7.93
N ASP A 146 -12.51 -9.12 -8.59
CA ASP A 146 -13.95 -8.90 -8.41
C ASP A 146 -14.38 -9.03 -6.95
N LEU A 147 -15.46 -8.34 -6.57
CA LEU A 147 -15.98 -8.32 -5.20
C LEU A 147 -16.33 -9.70 -4.62
N ILE A 148 -16.59 -10.70 -5.47
CA ILE A 148 -16.78 -12.09 -5.05
C ILE A 148 -15.44 -12.76 -4.67
N HIS A 149 -14.39 -12.49 -5.44
CA HIS A 149 -13.03 -13.02 -5.26
C HIS A 149 -12.21 -12.24 -4.21
N LEU A 150 -12.66 -11.04 -3.81
CA LEU A 150 -12.07 -10.27 -2.71
C LEU A 150 -12.29 -10.94 -1.33
N GLN A 151 -13.29 -11.82 -1.20
CA GLN A 151 -13.74 -12.39 0.06
C GLN A 151 -12.97 -13.67 0.45
N VAL A 152 -11.64 -13.62 0.44
CA VAL A 152 -10.76 -14.75 0.84
C VAL A 152 -10.48 -14.74 2.35
N GLY A 153 -9.75 -15.75 2.84
CA GLY A 153 -9.31 -15.83 4.24
C GLY A 153 -10.38 -16.34 5.20
N ASP A 154 -11.08 -17.41 4.80
CA ASP A 154 -12.13 -18.09 5.57
C ASP A 154 -13.23 -17.14 6.11
N PRO A 155 -13.97 -16.45 5.22
CA PRO A 155 -15.04 -15.53 5.61
C PRO A 155 -16.16 -16.27 6.38
N LEU A 156 -16.62 -15.68 7.47
CA LEU A 156 -17.79 -16.18 8.22
C LEU A 156 -19.10 -15.98 7.43
N PHE A 157 -19.13 -14.97 6.57
CA PHE A 157 -20.26 -14.61 5.71
C PHE A 157 -19.77 -14.28 4.30
N VAL A 158 -20.48 -14.76 3.28
CA VAL A 158 -20.22 -14.38 1.88
C VAL A 158 -21.33 -13.44 1.42
N PHE A 159 -20.93 -12.29 0.87
CA PHE A 159 -21.83 -11.22 0.45
C PHE A 159 -21.92 -11.12 -1.07
N GLU A 160 -23.12 -10.83 -1.57
CA GLU A 160 -23.31 -10.43 -2.97
C GLU A 160 -22.55 -9.12 -3.26
N PRO A 161 -22.01 -8.94 -4.48
CA PRO A 161 -21.37 -7.69 -4.92
C PRO A 161 -22.23 -6.43 -4.66
N LYS A 162 -23.55 -6.51 -4.84
CA LYS A 162 -24.49 -5.40 -4.58
C LYS A 162 -24.54 -4.98 -3.12
N SER A 163 -24.35 -5.90 -2.19
CA SER A 163 -24.32 -5.60 -0.74
C SER A 163 -23.01 -4.92 -0.35
N ILE A 164 -21.89 -5.37 -0.93
CA ILE A 164 -20.58 -4.73 -0.75
C ILE A 164 -20.63 -3.30 -1.32
N GLN A 165 -21.09 -3.11 -2.56
CA GLN A 165 -21.21 -1.78 -3.20
C GLN A 165 -22.05 -0.79 -2.39
N ARG A 166 -23.13 -1.24 -1.73
CA ARG A 166 -23.93 -0.39 -0.83
C ARG A 166 -23.14 0.04 0.41
N MET A 167 -22.35 -0.87 0.99
CA MET A 167 -21.47 -0.53 2.11
C MET A 167 -20.31 0.37 1.66
N GLU A 168 -19.73 0.15 0.47
CA GLU A 168 -18.73 1.05 -0.12
C GLU A 168 -19.27 2.48 -0.26
N LEU A 169 -20.49 2.65 -0.79
CA LEU A 169 -21.14 3.96 -0.89
C LEU A 169 -21.39 4.61 0.48
N LEU A 170 -21.75 3.81 1.50
CA LEU A 170 -21.89 4.32 2.86
C LEU A 170 -20.53 4.80 3.42
N VAL A 171 -19.47 3.99 3.29
CA VAL A 171 -18.10 4.36 3.70
C VAL A 171 -17.62 5.61 2.95
N LEU A 172 -17.79 5.67 1.62
CA LEU A 172 -17.46 6.84 0.79
C LEU A 172 -18.14 8.12 1.30
N ASN A 173 -19.44 8.07 1.60
CA ASN A 173 -20.18 9.22 2.09
C ASN A 173 -19.69 9.68 3.49
N VAL A 174 -19.44 8.74 4.40
CA VAL A 174 -18.91 9.02 5.75
C VAL A 174 -17.52 9.65 5.69
N LEU A 175 -16.64 9.11 4.84
CA LEU A 175 -15.28 9.61 4.59
C LEU A 175 -15.27 10.89 3.72
N ARG A 176 -16.43 11.36 3.25
CA ARG A 176 -16.60 12.49 2.32
C ARG A 176 -15.73 12.34 1.06
N TRP A 177 -15.65 11.11 0.55
CA TRP A 177 -14.86 10.70 -0.62
C TRP A 177 -13.33 10.92 -0.49
N ARG A 178 -12.84 11.24 0.72
CA ARG A 178 -11.40 11.41 1.01
C ARG A 178 -10.73 10.07 1.26
N LEU A 179 -10.53 9.31 0.18
CA LEU A 179 -9.88 8.00 0.20
C LEU A 179 -8.36 8.05 0.11
N ARG A 180 -7.77 9.06 -0.55
CA ARG A 180 -6.32 9.31 -0.55
C ARG A 180 -5.88 9.89 0.80
N ALA A 181 -6.01 9.08 1.83
CA ALA A 181 -5.70 9.43 3.20
C ALA A 181 -4.19 9.51 3.41
N VAL A 182 -3.74 10.55 4.11
CA VAL A 182 -2.36 10.64 4.59
C VAL A 182 -2.21 9.65 5.75
N THR A 183 -1.42 8.59 5.52
CA THR A 183 -1.14 7.52 6.49
C THR A 183 0.35 7.55 6.85
N PRO A 184 0.83 6.83 7.89
CA PRO A 184 2.27 6.80 8.17
C PRO A 184 3.09 6.27 6.99
N CYS A 185 2.52 5.37 6.17
CA CYS A 185 3.16 4.87 4.96
C CYS A 185 3.51 5.99 3.96
N SER A 186 2.73 7.07 3.93
CA SER A 186 2.87 8.19 3.01
C SER A 186 4.15 9.02 3.24
N TYR A 187 4.77 8.94 4.44
CA TYR A 187 5.96 9.73 4.77
C TYR A 187 7.27 8.92 4.80
N ILE A 188 7.23 7.60 4.59
CA ILE A 188 8.40 6.74 4.82
C ILE A 188 9.56 7.03 3.87
N ARG A 189 9.28 7.30 2.59
CA ARG A 189 10.34 7.60 1.61
C ARG A 189 11.04 8.90 1.96
N TYR A 190 10.29 9.97 2.20
CA TYR A 190 10.81 11.21 2.76
C TYR A 190 11.70 11.00 3.99
N PHE A 191 11.19 10.39 5.07
CA PHE A 191 11.97 10.26 6.31
C PHE A 191 13.24 9.40 6.14
N LEU A 192 13.18 8.31 5.37
CA LEU A 192 14.37 7.50 5.09
C LEU A 192 15.39 8.27 4.23
N SER A 193 14.96 8.98 3.17
CA SER A 193 15.84 9.87 2.39
C SER A 193 16.52 10.92 3.29
N LYS A 194 15.80 11.55 4.23
CA LYS A 194 16.39 12.49 5.19
C LYS A 194 17.45 11.85 6.10
N ILE A 195 17.24 10.61 6.55
CA ILE A 195 18.23 9.87 7.35
C ILE A 195 19.47 9.56 6.49
N ASN A 196 19.26 8.95 5.32
CA ASN A 196 20.31 8.56 4.38
C ASN A 196 21.07 9.75 3.77
N GLY A 197 20.48 10.95 3.77
CA GLY A 197 21.14 12.22 3.42
C GLY A 197 20.69 12.84 2.10
N TYR A 198 19.38 13.07 1.94
CA TYR A 198 18.68 13.78 0.84
C TYR A 198 18.90 13.18 -0.57
N ASP A 199 20.13 13.15 -1.06
CA ASP A 199 20.51 12.85 -2.44
C ASP A 199 20.54 11.33 -2.76
N GLN A 200 20.11 10.49 -1.81
CA GLN A 200 20.08 9.04 -1.95
C GLN A 200 18.64 8.52 -1.84
N GLU A 201 18.19 7.79 -2.87
CA GLU A 201 16.94 7.02 -2.79
C GLU A 201 17.08 5.97 -1.68
N PRO A 202 16.15 5.92 -0.70
CA PRO A 202 16.29 5.03 0.43
C PRO A 202 16.21 3.56 0.00
N PRO A 203 17.10 2.67 0.51
CA PRO A 203 17.13 1.27 0.10
C PRO A 203 15.76 0.58 0.23
N SER A 204 15.31 -0.10 -0.83
CA SER A 204 14.00 -0.77 -0.91
C SER A 204 13.70 -1.70 0.27
N ARG A 205 14.74 -2.34 0.85
CA ARG A 205 14.66 -3.14 2.08
C ARG A 205 14.19 -2.35 3.30
N LEU A 206 14.63 -1.09 3.46
CA LEU A 206 14.24 -0.22 4.57
C LEU A 206 12.81 0.29 4.38
N ILE A 207 12.45 0.66 3.14
CA ILE A 207 11.07 1.03 2.79
C ILE A 207 10.12 -0.14 3.12
N SER A 208 10.41 -1.33 2.59
CA SER A 208 9.57 -2.53 2.77
C SER A 208 9.42 -2.91 4.25
N ARG A 209 10.52 -2.90 5.02
CA ARG A 209 10.46 -3.18 6.46
C ARG A 209 9.71 -2.10 7.24
N SER A 210 9.88 -0.82 6.90
CA SER A 210 9.13 0.28 7.52
C SER A 210 7.63 0.17 7.27
N LEU A 211 7.23 -0.13 6.03
CA LEU A 211 5.83 -0.37 5.67
C LEU A 211 5.24 -1.58 6.42
N GLN A 212 5.99 -2.68 6.57
CA GLN A 212 5.56 -3.84 7.35
C GLN A 212 5.39 -3.51 8.86
N VAL A 213 6.31 -2.73 9.43
CA VAL A 213 6.20 -2.27 10.84
C VAL A 213 4.99 -1.35 10.99
N ILE A 214 4.80 -0.34 10.14
CA ILE A 214 3.61 0.53 10.17
C ILE A 214 2.32 -0.27 10.07
N ALA A 215 2.25 -1.24 9.15
CA ALA A 215 1.06 -2.09 9.09
C ALA A 215 0.82 -2.75 10.45
N SER A 216 1.84 -3.38 11.06
CA SER A 216 1.68 -4.03 12.38
C SER A 216 1.12 -3.09 13.47
N THR A 217 1.50 -1.80 13.47
CA THR A 217 0.99 -0.82 14.45
C THR A 217 -0.52 -0.57 14.32
N THR A 218 -1.13 -0.80 13.15
CA THR A 218 -2.58 -0.64 12.94
C THR A 218 -3.42 -1.54 13.87
N LYS A 219 -2.88 -2.67 14.32
CA LYS A 219 -3.55 -3.59 15.24
C LYS A 219 -3.71 -2.99 16.64
N GLY A 220 -2.72 -2.24 17.12
CA GLY A 220 -2.72 -1.62 18.44
C GLY A 220 -3.54 -0.32 18.48
N ILE A 221 -4.47 -0.19 19.43
CA ILE A 221 -5.24 1.06 19.59
C ILE A 221 -4.41 2.20 20.17
N ASP A 222 -3.33 1.92 20.90
CA ASP A 222 -2.51 2.96 21.50
C ASP A 222 -1.76 3.79 20.45
N PHE A 223 -1.56 3.25 19.23
CA PHE A 223 -1.02 4.01 18.10
C PHE A 223 -2.01 5.08 17.57
N LEU A 224 -3.31 4.97 17.88
CA LEU A 224 -4.30 6.01 17.54
C LEU A 224 -4.11 7.30 18.37
N GLU A 225 -3.25 7.29 19.39
CA GLU A 225 -2.84 8.49 20.12
C GLU A 225 -1.94 9.40 19.28
N PHE A 226 -1.35 8.89 18.19
CA PHE A 226 -0.30 9.56 17.44
C PHE A 226 -0.70 9.95 16.02
N ARG A 227 -0.06 11.01 15.53
CA ARG A 227 -0.18 11.52 14.17
C ARG A 227 0.52 10.59 13.19
N ALA A 228 0.09 10.62 11.93
CA ALA A 228 0.67 9.80 10.88
C ALA A 228 2.17 10.10 10.66
N SER A 229 2.52 11.39 10.73
CA SER A 229 3.90 11.89 10.68
C SER A 229 4.77 11.39 11.84
N GLU A 230 4.26 11.42 13.07
CA GLU A 230 4.97 10.92 14.28
C GLU A 230 5.30 9.44 14.18
N ILE A 231 4.34 8.60 13.76
CA ILE A 231 4.52 7.16 13.61
C ILE A 231 5.55 6.86 12.51
N ALA A 232 5.46 7.54 11.36
CA ALA A 232 6.39 7.33 10.26
C ALA A 232 7.83 7.71 10.62
N ALA A 233 8.02 8.82 11.32
CA ALA A 233 9.32 9.27 11.81
C ALA A 233 9.94 8.26 12.79
N ALA A 234 9.15 7.77 13.77
CA ALA A 234 9.60 6.77 14.73
C ALA A 234 10.02 5.45 14.05
N VAL A 235 9.22 4.97 13.09
CA VAL A 235 9.51 3.76 12.34
C VAL A 235 10.76 3.92 11.47
N ALA A 236 10.91 5.04 10.76
CA ALA A 236 12.08 5.30 9.91
C ALA A 236 13.39 5.33 10.72
N LEU A 237 13.37 5.95 11.91
CA LEU A 237 14.49 5.94 12.86
C LEU A 237 14.78 4.53 13.40
N SER A 238 13.75 3.81 13.84
CA SER A 238 13.86 2.43 14.34
C SER A 238 14.45 1.47 13.30
N VAL A 239 13.93 1.49 12.06
CA VAL A 239 14.35 0.59 10.97
C VAL A 239 15.74 0.94 10.42
N SER A 240 16.15 2.21 10.50
CA SER A 240 17.52 2.63 10.14
C SER A 240 18.56 2.32 11.23
N GLY A 241 18.12 1.94 12.44
CA GLY A 241 18.99 1.76 13.61
C GLY A 241 19.35 3.07 14.33
N GLU A 242 18.78 4.21 13.90
CA GLU A 242 19.11 5.55 14.38
C GLU A 242 18.31 5.98 15.62
N LEU A 243 17.44 5.11 16.15
CA LEU A 243 16.60 5.39 17.32
C LEU A 243 17.40 5.58 18.61
N SER A 244 18.55 4.92 18.73
CA SER A 244 19.44 4.97 19.90
C SER A 244 20.60 5.95 19.74
N THR A 245 21.00 6.25 18.51
CA THR A 245 22.11 7.14 18.13
C THR A 245 21.63 8.57 17.89
N LEU A 246 20.78 9.08 18.79
CA LEU A 246 20.26 10.46 18.77
C LEU A 246 21.33 11.53 19.11
N HIS A 247 22.46 11.50 18.39
CA HIS A 247 23.43 12.58 18.33
C HIS A 247 22.89 13.63 17.34
N TYR A 248 22.07 14.54 17.89
CA TYR A 248 21.17 15.47 17.20
C TYR A 248 21.81 16.55 16.29
N ASP A 249 23.08 16.40 15.86
CA ASP A 249 23.82 17.43 15.12
C ASP A 249 23.61 17.39 13.60
N LYS A 250 22.82 16.46 13.06
CA LYS A 250 22.38 16.49 11.65
C LYS A 250 21.23 17.52 11.51
N VAL A 251 21.62 18.79 11.35
CA VAL A 251 20.79 20.02 11.33
C VAL A 251 19.49 19.93 10.51
N SER A 252 19.39 19.07 9.50
CA SER A 252 18.17 18.90 8.71
C SER A 252 17.00 18.25 9.45
N PHE A 253 17.22 17.50 10.54
CA PHE A 253 16.13 16.88 11.29
C PHE A 253 15.35 17.89 12.15
N THR A 254 16.00 18.97 12.61
CA THR A 254 15.42 19.87 13.63
C THR A 254 14.23 20.69 13.13
N THR A 255 14.15 21.00 11.83
CA THR A 255 13.05 21.81 11.28
C THR A 255 11.71 21.06 11.40
N PHE A 256 11.65 19.80 10.97
CA PHE A 256 10.43 18.99 11.08
C PHE A 256 10.19 18.47 12.51
N PHE A 257 11.26 18.18 13.27
CA PHE A 257 11.15 17.80 14.68
C PHE A 257 10.92 18.99 15.63
N SER A 258 10.73 20.20 15.10
CA SER A 258 10.12 21.30 15.86
C SER A 258 8.60 21.12 15.98
N HIS A 259 7.97 20.45 14.99
CA HIS A 259 6.54 20.13 14.98
C HIS A 259 6.23 18.75 15.58
N LEU A 260 7.20 17.82 15.60
CA LEU A 260 7.07 16.50 16.19
C LEU A 260 7.64 16.49 17.62
N GLU A 261 6.81 16.27 18.64
CA GLU A 261 7.28 16.19 20.02
C GLU A 261 8.22 14.98 20.18
N LYS A 262 9.50 15.25 20.46
CA LYS A 262 10.55 14.21 20.53
C LYS A 262 10.23 13.07 21.49
N GLU A 263 9.58 13.38 22.61
CA GLU A 263 9.15 12.39 23.61
C GLU A 263 8.08 11.43 23.06
N ARG A 264 7.18 11.92 22.19
CA ARG A 264 6.15 11.12 21.53
C ARG A 264 6.76 10.17 20.50
N VAL A 265 7.70 10.65 19.69
CA VAL A 265 8.47 9.80 18.75
C VAL A 265 9.22 8.68 19.49
N LYS A 266 9.86 9.01 20.63
CA LYS A 266 10.53 8.00 21.48
C LYS A 266 9.54 6.97 22.05
N LYS A 267 8.40 7.43 22.60
CA LYS A 267 7.32 6.56 23.12
C LYS A 267 6.82 5.59 22.04
N ILE A 268 6.65 6.03 20.80
CA ILE A 268 6.30 5.16 19.67
C ILE A 268 7.39 4.10 19.41
N GLY A 269 8.67 4.49 19.42
CA GLY A 269 9.79 3.56 19.28
C GLY A 269 9.78 2.45 20.35
N GLU A 270 9.64 2.83 21.62
CA GLU A 270 9.53 1.89 22.75
C GLU A 270 8.30 0.96 22.66
N MET A 271 7.21 1.41 22.03
CA MET A 271 6.04 0.58 21.74
C MET A 271 6.32 -0.44 20.63
N ILE A 272 6.97 -0.02 19.54
CA ILE A 272 7.35 -0.90 18.42
C ILE A 272 8.29 -2.02 18.89
N GLU A 273 9.29 -1.70 19.71
CA GLU A 273 10.24 -2.69 20.27
C GLU A 273 9.55 -3.71 21.18
N ARG A 274 8.57 -3.27 21.97
CA ARG A 274 7.76 -4.14 22.84
C ARG A 274 6.91 -5.13 22.03
N ASP A 275 6.17 -4.61 21.04
CA ASP A 275 5.27 -5.43 20.22
C ASP A 275 6.06 -6.44 19.35
N GLY A 276 7.21 -6.03 18.81
CA GLY A 276 8.13 -6.93 18.10
C GLY A 276 8.75 -8.02 18.98
N SER A 277 8.96 -7.75 20.27
CA SER A 277 9.48 -8.72 21.24
C SER A 277 8.43 -9.79 21.59
N THR A 278 7.15 -9.46 21.65
CA THR A 278 6.07 -10.43 21.94
C THR A 278 5.82 -11.49 20.86
N SER A 279 6.31 -11.28 19.63
CA SER A 279 6.34 -12.35 18.61
C SER A 279 7.52 -13.32 18.75
N CYS A 280 8.46 -13.08 19.67
CA CYS A 280 9.72 -13.82 19.78
C CYS A 280 9.69 -14.89 20.89
N SER A 281 8.69 -15.75 20.89
CA SER A 281 8.73 -17.03 21.59
C SER A 281 8.14 -18.14 20.73
N GLN A 282 9.01 -19.06 20.27
CA GLN A 282 8.71 -20.18 19.35
C GLN A 282 8.58 -19.84 17.86
N THR A 283 9.67 -19.45 17.21
CA THR A 283 10.11 -20.03 15.90
C THR A 283 11.55 -19.58 15.58
N PRO A 284 12.41 -20.41 14.97
CA PRO A 284 13.74 -19.99 14.52
C PRO A 284 13.68 -19.36 13.12
N ASN A 285 14.37 -18.23 12.94
CA ASN A 285 14.73 -17.57 11.68
C ASN A 285 13.62 -17.07 10.74
N ASN A 286 13.62 -15.74 10.52
CA ASN A 286 13.25 -15.05 9.28
C ASN A 286 11.97 -15.49 8.55
N VAL A 287 10.81 -15.32 9.18
CA VAL A 287 9.53 -15.21 8.45
C VAL A 287 9.18 -13.73 8.28
N VAL A 288 9.70 -13.13 7.21
CA VAL A 288 9.09 -11.92 6.63
C VAL A 288 7.71 -12.33 6.12
N LEU A 289 6.65 -11.63 6.55
CA LEU A 289 5.31 -11.87 6.01
C LEU A 289 5.38 -11.71 4.49
N PRO A 290 4.84 -12.64 3.67
CA PRO A 290 4.99 -12.64 2.23
C PRO A 290 4.05 -11.62 1.57
N PHE A 291 4.21 -10.36 1.97
CA PHE A 291 3.75 -9.20 1.22
C PHE A 291 4.63 -9.04 0.00
N LYS A 292 4.02 -8.54 -1.07
CA LYS A 292 4.69 -8.23 -2.34
C LYS A 292 5.84 -7.26 -2.07
N THR A 293 7.08 -7.73 -2.16
CA THR A 293 8.22 -6.82 -2.31
C THR A 293 7.99 -5.99 -3.56
N LEU A 294 8.16 -4.67 -3.47
CA LEU A 294 8.13 -3.81 -4.63
C LEU A 294 9.25 -4.28 -5.58
N TYR A 295 8.83 -4.89 -6.69
CA TYR A 295 9.63 -5.48 -7.76
C TYR A 295 10.52 -6.69 -7.37
N SER A 296 10.01 -7.88 -7.73
CA SER A 296 10.83 -9.02 -8.13
C SER A 296 10.10 -9.79 -9.23
N PRO A 297 10.66 -9.92 -10.46
CA PRO A 297 10.05 -10.73 -11.50
C PRO A 297 10.24 -12.22 -11.19
N SER A 298 9.14 -12.95 -11.01
CA SER A 298 9.19 -14.42 -10.92
C SER A 298 9.59 -15.00 -12.28
N PRO A 299 10.59 -15.90 -12.35
CA PRO A 299 10.93 -16.56 -13.61
C PRO A 299 9.81 -17.54 -14.01
N LEU A 300 9.22 -17.31 -15.18
CA LEU A 300 8.34 -18.27 -15.84
C LEU A 300 9.17 -19.48 -16.30
N SER A 301 9.00 -20.61 -15.64
CA SER A 301 9.51 -21.89 -16.14
C SER A 301 8.63 -22.38 -17.30
N PRO A 302 9.21 -22.76 -18.46
CA PRO A 302 8.44 -23.24 -19.60
C PRO A 302 7.88 -24.65 -19.30
N SER A 303 6.57 -24.81 -19.43
CA SER A 303 5.89 -26.10 -19.30
C SER A 303 6.28 -27.02 -20.46
N SER A 304 6.96 -28.13 -20.16
CA SER A 304 7.26 -29.18 -21.12
C SER A 304 5.99 -29.93 -21.51
N VAL A 305 5.59 -29.81 -22.78
CA VAL A 305 4.49 -30.59 -23.36
C VAL A 305 4.99 -32.02 -23.59
N SER A 306 4.55 -32.95 -22.74
CA SER A 306 4.80 -34.39 -22.94
C SER A 306 3.66 -35.00 -23.75
N SER A 307 3.91 -35.24 -25.04
CA SER A 307 3.01 -35.99 -25.91
C SER A 307 3.17 -37.50 -25.69
N SER A 308 2.27 -38.10 -24.92
CA SER A 308 2.19 -39.57 -24.79
C SER A 308 1.24 -40.16 -25.84
N LEU A 309 1.81 -40.64 -26.94
CA LEU A 309 1.13 -41.57 -27.85
C LEU A 309 1.18 -42.97 -27.24
N THR A 310 0.04 -43.49 -26.77
CA THR A 310 -0.14 -44.93 -26.53
C THR A 310 -1.05 -45.53 -27.59
N SER A 311 -0.43 -46.16 -28.58
CA SER A 311 -1.04 -47.20 -29.40
C SER A 311 -1.52 -48.36 -28.51
N LEU A 312 -2.68 -48.94 -28.82
CA LEU A 312 -2.94 -50.37 -28.62
C LEU A 312 -4.14 -50.80 -29.49
N SER A 313 -3.83 -51.77 -30.36
CA SER A 313 -4.68 -52.84 -30.94
C SER A 313 -6.17 -52.59 -31.18
#